data_AF-A0A8S3ZQ08-F1
#
_entry.id   AF-A0A8S3ZQ08-F1
#
_cell.length_a   1.000
_cell.length_b   1.000
_cell.length_c   1.000
_cell.angle_alpha   90.00
_cell.angle_beta   90.00
_cell.angle_gamma   90.00
#
_symmetry.space_group_name_H-M   'P 1'
#
loop_
_entity.id
_entity.type
_entity.pdbx_description
1 polymer ?
#
loop_
_entity_poly.entity_id
_entity_poly.type
_entity_poly.pdbx_seq_one_letter_code
_entity_poly.pdbx_strand_id
1 'polypeptide(L)'
;EVRHGQSDQRFKCGFDDHPDAFIKFNLNKGFNCPLLPLPVPSETSQLHSPVRLGLYTGDYGSHGVEILNFTISQTNPQHLEGLKIVGDPNVPAGNVSVRVFLDKPVVLSESDQQSVLEMLRADEQRSQESFMELLNANINNNNPDLLRQPFIIPEDCFDRGQESPNICLARYLAEGRIAGHLYNDPSLCKCHFVKFSDVVFGVMWLELNSFSMFYNVAEEFPRCLVQSS
;
A
#
# COMPACT_ATOMS: atom_id res chain seq x y z
N GLU A 1 1.88 29.07 -28.39
CA GLU A 1 2.55 28.87 -27.09
C GLU A 1 2.09 27.54 -26.50
N VAL A 2 3.03 26.63 -26.23
CA VAL A 2 2.72 25.35 -25.56
C VAL A 2 2.52 25.69 -24.08
N ARG A 3 1.29 25.58 -23.59
CA ARG A 3 0.97 25.83 -22.17
C ARG A 3 1.28 24.56 -21.37
N HIS A 4 2.42 24.55 -20.70
CA HIS A 4 2.78 23.48 -19.78
C HIS A 4 1.86 23.51 -18.55
N GLY A 5 1.46 22.33 -18.05
CA GLY A 5 0.75 22.19 -16.77
C GLY A 5 -0.76 22.43 -16.79
N GLN A 6 -1.42 22.51 -17.95
CA GLN A 6 -2.89 22.53 -17.99
C GLN A 6 -3.45 21.10 -17.99
N SER A 7 -4.39 20.83 -17.07
CA SER A 7 -5.16 19.59 -17.06
C SER A 7 -5.92 19.46 -18.38
N ASP A 8 -5.68 18.38 -19.12
CA ASP A 8 -6.38 18.11 -20.37
C ASP A 8 -7.78 17.58 -20.04
N GLN A 9 -8.81 18.27 -20.55
CA GLN A 9 -10.21 18.00 -20.24
C GLN A 9 -10.67 16.58 -20.61
N ARG A 10 -9.88 15.83 -21.39
CA ARG A 10 -10.11 14.42 -21.70
C ARG A 10 -9.79 13.46 -20.56
N PHE A 11 -9.09 13.92 -19.51
CA PHE A 11 -8.62 13.09 -18.39
C PHE A 11 -9.28 13.45 -17.05
N LYS A 12 -10.53 13.93 -17.10
CA LYS A 12 -11.27 14.40 -15.92
C LYS A 12 -11.39 13.37 -14.80
N CYS A 13 -11.43 12.06 -15.10
CA CYS A 13 -11.58 11.00 -14.10
C CYS A 13 -10.29 10.23 -13.80
N GLY A 14 -9.11 10.69 -14.24
CA GLY A 14 -7.84 10.06 -13.85
C GLY A 14 -7.50 8.77 -14.62
N PHE A 15 -6.92 7.80 -13.90
CA PHE A 15 -6.39 6.55 -14.46
C PHE A 15 -7.46 5.58 -14.94
N ASP A 16 -8.69 5.68 -14.43
CA ASP A 16 -9.79 4.76 -14.75
C ASP A 16 -10.29 4.91 -16.20
N ASP A 17 -10.13 6.09 -16.81
CA ASP A 17 -10.54 6.35 -18.20
C ASP A 17 -9.42 6.06 -19.22
N HIS A 18 -8.15 5.99 -18.79
CA HIS A 18 -6.99 5.90 -19.69
C HIS A 18 -5.87 4.99 -19.15
N PRO A 19 -6.11 3.67 -19.04
CA PRO A 19 -5.10 2.72 -18.57
C PRO A 19 -3.83 2.69 -19.42
N ASP A 20 -3.93 3.07 -20.71
CA ASP A 20 -2.81 3.16 -21.66
C ASP A 20 -2.14 4.54 -21.71
N ALA A 21 -2.47 5.47 -20.81
CA ALA A 21 -1.96 6.84 -20.87
C ALA A 21 -0.44 6.82 -21.05
N PHE A 22 0.28 6.00 -20.28
CA PHE A 22 1.74 5.93 -20.34
C PHE A 22 2.32 5.19 -21.56
N ILE A 23 1.52 4.39 -22.27
CA ILE A 23 1.97 3.61 -23.45
C ILE A 23 2.05 4.49 -24.71
N LYS A 24 1.24 5.56 -24.79
CA LYS A 24 1.12 6.40 -26.00
C LYS A 24 2.02 7.63 -26.02
N PHE A 25 2.87 7.86 -25.01
CA PHE A 25 3.69 9.07 -24.93
C PHE A 25 5.10 8.89 -25.50
N ASN A 26 5.42 9.72 -26.50
CA ASN A 26 6.76 9.87 -27.04
C ASN A 26 7.52 10.94 -26.23
N LEU A 27 8.44 10.50 -25.36
CA LEU A 27 9.26 11.36 -24.50
C LEU A 27 10.11 12.38 -25.29
N ASN A 28 10.39 12.14 -26.58
CA ASN A 28 11.16 13.05 -27.43
C ASN A 28 10.35 14.31 -27.84
N LYS A 29 9.06 14.39 -27.51
CA LYS A 29 8.19 15.55 -27.81
C LYS A 29 7.93 16.45 -26.59
N GLY A 30 8.65 16.24 -25.48
CA GLY A 30 8.47 16.99 -24.23
C GLY A 30 7.30 16.48 -23.38
N PHE A 31 7.27 16.88 -22.10
CA PHE A 31 6.25 16.52 -21.11
C PHE A 31 4.86 17.07 -21.49
N ASN A 32 4.19 16.40 -22.41
CA ASN A 32 2.75 16.54 -22.69
C ASN A 32 1.96 15.38 -22.04
N CYS A 33 2.46 14.81 -20.94
CA CYS A 33 1.65 13.91 -20.12
C CYS A 33 0.58 14.74 -19.41
N PRO A 34 -0.69 14.33 -19.43
CA PRO A 34 -1.71 14.95 -18.59
C PRO A 34 -1.30 14.78 -17.13
N LEU A 35 -1.26 15.88 -16.39
CA LEU A 35 -1.18 15.83 -14.93
C LEU A 35 -2.54 15.31 -14.43
N LEU A 36 -2.54 14.11 -13.87
CA LEU A 36 -3.73 13.54 -13.23
C LEU A 36 -3.77 14.04 -11.78
N PRO A 37 -4.92 14.54 -11.31
CA PRO A 37 -5.05 14.95 -9.92
C PRO A 37 -4.91 13.74 -9.00
N LEU A 38 -4.18 13.90 -7.90
CA LEU A 38 -4.19 12.91 -6.83
C LEU A 38 -5.49 13.04 -6.03
N PRO A 39 -6.19 11.93 -5.75
CA PRO A 39 -7.38 11.96 -4.91
C PRO A 39 -7.01 12.48 -3.52
N VAL A 40 -7.78 13.46 -3.04
CA VAL A 40 -7.63 14.02 -1.70
C VAL A 40 -8.34 13.11 -0.71
N PRO A 41 -7.64 12.59 0.33
CA PRO A 41 -8.30 11.83 1.37
C PRO A 41 -9.37 12.66 2.09
N SER A 42 -10.58 12.11 2.22
CA SER A 42 -11.61 12.73 3.06
C SER A 42 -11.35 12.43 4.54
N GLU A 43 -11.86 13.26 5.45
CA GLU A 43 -11.78 12.99 6.90
C GLU A 43 -12.45 11.66 7.26
N THR A 44 -13.58 11.34 6.62
CA THR A 44 -14.25 10.05 6.76
C THR A 44 -13.35 8.90 6.34
N SER A 45 -12.69 9.00 5.19
CA SER A 45 -11.73 7.98 4.72
C SER A 45 -10.56 7.83 5.69
N GLN A 46 -10.07 8.93 6.26
CA GLN A 46 -8.98 8.91 7.22
C GLN A 46 -9.37 8.16 8.51
N LEU A 47 -10.61 8.30 8.98
CA LEU A 47 -11.11 7.60 10.16
C LEU A 47 -11.16 6.06 9.97
N HIS A 48 -11.36 5.61 8.73
CA HIS A 48 -11.36 4.18 8.40
C HIS A 48 -9.97 3.61 8.14
N SER A 49 -8.94 4.45 8.01
CA SER A 49 -7.59 4.00 7.69
C SER A 49 -6.77 3.74 8.96
N PRO A 50 -6.03 2.62 9.02
CA PRO A 50 -5.10 2.38 10.11
C PRO A 50 -3.89 3.32 10.05
N VAL A 51 -3.58 3.95 8.92
CA VAL A 51 -2.46 4.90 8.80
C VAL A 51 -2.94 6.23 8.24
N ARG A 52 -2.13 7.28 8.38
CA ARG A 52 -2.37 8.54 7.67
C ARG A 52 -2.45 8.28 6.18
N LEU A 53 -3.51 8.73 5.52
CA LEU A 53 -3.66 8.61 4.08
C LEU A 53 -2.73 9.62 3.36
N GLY A 54 -2.34 9.30 2.14
CA GLY A 54 -1.44 10.15 1.34
C GLY A 54 -0.16 9.44 0.92
N LEU A 55 0.90 10.22 0.69
CA LEU A 55 2.13 9.76 0.08
C LEU A 55 3.09 9.09 1.09
N TYR A 56 3.70 8.00 0.65
CA TYR A 56 4.71 7.23 1.38
C TYR A 56 5.87 6.89 0.46
N THR A 57 7.08 7.00 0.98
CA THR A 57 8.30 6.48 0.34
C THR A 57 8.66 5.14 0.92
N GLY A 58 9.01 4.17 0.09
CA GLY A 58 9.49 2.86 0.55
C GLY A 58 10.55 2.27 -0.39
N ASP A 59 11.37 1.37 0.15
CA ASP A 59 12.45 0.71 -0.59
C ASP A 59 11.96 -0.61 -1.23
N TYR A 60 12.01 -0.66 -2.56
CA TYR A 60 11.64 -1.81 -3.40
C TYR A 60 12.85 -2.65 -3.82
N GLY A 61 13.99 -2.53 -3.13
CA GLY A 61 15.18 -3.37 -3.33
C GLY A 61 16.00 -2.90 -4.52
N SER A 62 16.21 -3.77 -5.52
CA SER A 62 17.02 -3.44 -6.70
C SER A 62 16.46 -2.28 -7.53
N HIS A 63 15.18 -1.96 -7.37
CA HIS A 63 14.52 -0.85 -8.04
C HIS A 63 14.64 0.49 -7.27
N GLY A 64 15.16 0.44 -6.04
CA GLY A 64 15.37 1.62 -5.19
C GLY A 64 14.09 2.13 -4.52
N VAL A 65 14.06 3.43 -4.25
CA VAL A 65 12.95 4.08 -3.56
C VAL A 65 11.79 4.35 -4.52
N GLU A 66 10.60 3.96 -4.11
CA GLU A 66 9.36 4.26 -4.80
C GLU A 66 8.41 5.08 -3.94
N ILE A 67 7.36 5.63 -4.57
CA ILE A 67 6.36 6.47 -3.91
C ILE A 67 4.98 5.84 -4.11
N LEU A 68 4.30 5.52 -3.01
CA LEU A 68 2.92 5.07 -2.99
C LEU A 68 1.99 6.16 -2.47
N ASN A 69 0.81 6.30 -3.06
CA ASN A 69 -0.30 7.05 -2.49
C ASN A 69 -1.32 6.09 -1.90
N PHE A 70 -1.51 6.15 -0.58
CA PHE A 70 -2.47 5.33 0.15
C PHE A 70 -3.83 6.01 0.27
N THR A 71 -4.88 5.33 -0.18
CA THR A 71 -6.27 5.77 -0.10
C THR A 71 -7.20 4.62 0.26
N ILE A 72 -8.33 4.91 0.90
CA ILE A 72 -9.42 3.94 1.01
C ILE A 72 -10.03 3.72 -0.37
N SER A 73 -10.24 2.46 -0.75
CA SER A 73 -10.79 2.12 -2.05
C SER A 73 -12.21 2.65 -2.19
N GLN A 74 -12.51 3.20 -3.36
CA GLN A 74 -13.84 3.76 -3.66
C GLN A 74 -14.92 2.69 -3.84
N THR A 75 -14.50 1.48 -4.27
CA THR A 75 -15.42 0.36 -4.55
C THR A 75 -15.62 -0.56 -3.35
N ASN A 76 -14.64 -0.63 -2.44
CA ASN A 76 -14.77 -1.35 -1.18
C ASN A 76 -14.08 -0.58 -0.03
N PRO A 77 -14.83 0.04 0.90
CA PRO A 77 -14.25 0.80 2.01
C PRO A 77 -13.47 -0.07 3.02
N GLN A 78 -13.57 -1.40 2.94
CA GLN A 78 -12.74 -2.33 3.72
C GLN A 78 -11.34 -2.53 3.10
N HIS A 79 -11.05 -1.92 1.96
CA HIS A 79 -9.75 -2.00 1.32
C HIS A 79 -9.00 -0.67 1.43
N LEU A 80 -7.76 -0.75 1.88
CA LEU A 80 -6.78 0.32 1.76
C LEU A 80 -5.85 0.00 0.58
N GLU A 81 -5.72 0.91 -0.36
CA GLU A 81 -4.98 0.70 -1.62
C GLU A 81 -3.79 1.66 -1.72
N GLY A 82 -2.62 1.11 -2.01
CA GLY A 82 -1.38 1.83 -2.30
C GLY A 82 -1.14 1.91 -3.81
N LEU A 83 -1.45 3.07 -4.41
CA LEU A 83 -1.21 3.37 -5.82
C LEU A 83 0.25 3.77 -6.03
N LYS A 84 0.97 3.13 -6.96
CA LYS A 84 2.33 3.57 -7.35
C LYS A 84 2.26 4.91 -8.06
N ILE A 85 2.84 5.95 -7.46
CA ILE A 85 3.06 7.27 -8.06
C ILE A 85 4.38 7.29 -8.82
N VAL A 86 5.40 6.72 -8.20
CA VAL A 86 6.66 6.35 -8.85
C VAL A 86 6.73 4.83 -8.76
N GLY A 87 6.88 4.18 -9.91
CA GLY A 87 7.02 2.73 -9.98
C GLY A 87 8.24 2.33 -10.79
N ASP A 88 8.32 1.05 -11.10
CA ASP A 88 9.48 0.42 -11.72
C ASP A 88 9.08 -0.31 -13.03
N PRO A 89 10.04 -0.85 -13.81
CA PRO A 89 9.73 -1.57 -15.06
C PRO A 89 8.89 -2.83 -14.89
N ASN A 90 8.87 -3.44 -13.71
CA ASN A 90 8.02 -4.58 -13.38
C ASN A 90 6.64 -4.09 -12.97
N VAL A 91 6.49 -3.22 -11.97
CA VAL A 91 5.17 -2.65 -11.63
C VAL A 91 5.18 -1.14 -11.84
N PRO A 92 4.65 -0.64 -12.98
CA PRO A 92 4.75 0.76 -13.33
C PRO A 92 3.79 1.64 -12.54
N ALA A 93 4.11 2.94 -12.49
CA ALA A 93 3.25 3.97 -11.93
C ALA A 93 1.83 3.90 -12.51
N GLY A 94 0.83 4.22 -11.70
CA GLY A 94 -0.60 4.12 -12.02
C GLY A 94 -1.26 2.80 -11.65
N ASN A 95 -0.48 1.79 -11.20
CA ASN A 95 -1.05 0.53 -10.73
C ASN A 95 -1.16 0.52 -9.20
N VAL A 96 -2.23 -0.10 -8.69
CA VAL A 96 -2.31 -0.48 -7.28
C VAL A 96 -1.28 -1.58 -7.03
N SER A 97 -0.27 -1.27 -6.21
CA SER A 97 0.81 -2.19 -5.86
C SER A 97 0.54 -2.95 -4.59
N VAL A 98 -0.24 -2.40 -3.67
CA VAL A 98 -0.60 -3.05 -2.40
C VAL A 98 -2.08 -2.82 -2.15
N ARG A 99 -2.81 -3.88 -1.81
CA ARG A 99 -4.19 -3.82 -1.32
C ARG A 99 -4.25 -4.49 0.04
N VAL A 100 -4.73 -3.77 1.05
CA VAL A 100 -4.83 -4.24 2.43
C VAL A 100 -6.28 -4.51 2.78
N PHE A 101 -6.56 -5.67 3.36
CA PHE A 101 -7.88 -6.08 3.81
C PHE A 101 -8.10 -5.66 5.26
N LEU A 102 -8.77 -4.53 5.47
CA LEU A 102 -8.99 -3.94 6.80
C LEU A 102 -9.93 -4.78 7.68
N ASP A 103 -10.69 -5.68 7.06
CA ASP A 103 -11.56 -6.66 7.70
C ASP A 103 -10.83 -7.96 8.09
N LYS A 104 -9.53 -8.09 7.78
CA LYS A 104 -8.72 -9.29 8.07
C LYS A 104 -7.51 -8.96 8.93
N PRO A 105 -7.71 -8.50 10.19
CA PRO A 105 -6.62 -8.28 11.13
C PRO A 105 -5.96 -9.61 11.51
N VAL A 106 -4.67 -9.56 11.81
CA VAL A 106 -3.86 -10.72 12.12
C VAL A 106 -3.09 -10.48 13.41
N VAL A 107 -3.10 -11.47 14.30
CA VAL A 107 -2.18 -11.56 15.45
C VAL A 107 -1.38 -12.85 15.30
N LEU A 108 -0.06 -12.73 15.42
CA LEU A 108 0.92 -13.81 15.33
C LEU A 108 1.70 -13.91 16.63
N SER A 109 2.01 -15.14 17.03
CA SER A 109 3.01 -15.40 18.06
C SER A 109 4.42 -15.16 17.52
N GLU A 110 5.42 -15.09 18.40
CA GLU A 110 6.83 -15.04 17.98
C GLU A 110 7.26 -16.31 17.23
N SER A 111 6.68 -17.47 17.55
CA SER A 111 6.96 -18.72 16.83
C SER A 111 6.41 -18.71 15.42
N ASP A 112 5.25 -18.10 15.18
CA ASP A 112 4.68 -18.01 13.83
C ASP A 112 5.52 -17.11 12.90
N GLN A 113 6.34 -16.23 13.48
CA GLN A 113 7.15 -15.23 12.76
C GLN A 113 8.59 -15.70 12.49
N GLN A 114 8.95 -16.95 12.80
CA GLN A 114 10.32 -17.46 12.61
C GLN A 114 10.67 -17.69 11.14
N SER A 115 9.69 -18.05 10.30
CA SER A 115 9.86 -18.20 8.86
C SER A 115 8.60 -17.77 8.12
N VAL A 116 8.73 -17.40 6.86
CA VAL A 116 7.59 -17.12 5.97
C VAL A 116 6.64 -18.32 5.88
N LEU A 117 7.18 -19.54 5.89
CA LEU A 117 6.38 -20.76 5.81
C LEU A 117 5.45 -20.92 7.01
N GLU A 118 5.92 -20.65 8.23
CA GLU A 118 5.06 -20.70 9.42
C GLU A 118 3.99 -19.60 9.39
N MET A 119 4.33 -18.40 8.89
CA MET A 119 3.34 -17.33 8.71
C MET A 119 2.22 -17.75 7.73
N LEU A 120 2.59 -18.36 6.60
CA LEU A 120 1.63 -18.86 5.61
C LEU A 120 0.75 -19.98 6.18
N ARG A 121 1.31 -20.90 6.96
CA ARG A 121 0.53 -21.95 7.65
C ARG A 121 -0.44 -21.35 8.66
N ALA A 122 -0.01 -20.36 9.42
CA ALA A 122 -0.88 -19.65 10.34
C ALA A 122 -2.03 -18.95 9.59
N ASP A 123 -1.76 -18.35 8.42
CA ASP A 123 -2.78 -17.73 7.58
C ASP A 123 -3.82 -18.73 7.07
N GLU A 124 -3.39 -19.93 6.65
CA GLU A 124 -4.28 -20.99 6.15
C GLU A 124 -5.21 -21.55 7.22
N GLN A 125 -4.81 -21.47 8.49
CA GLN A 125 -5.62 -21.94 9.62
C GLN A 125 -6.65 -20.91 10.09
N ARG A 126 -6.58 -19.66 9.62
CA ARG A 126 -7.51 -18.60 10.03
C ARG A 126 -8.87 -18.78 9.36
N SER A 127 -9.93 -18.60 10.15
CA SER A 127 -11.31 -18.61 9.68
C SER A 127 -11.91 -17.20 9.66
N GLN A 128 -13.01 -17.01 8.93
CA GLN A 128 -13.71 -15.73 8.88
C GLN A 128 -14.19 -15.28 10.28
N GLU A 129 -14.60 -16.24 11.12
CA GLU A 129 -15.02 -15.99 12.50
C GLU A 129 -13.87 -15.40 13.32
N SER A 130 -12.64 -15.91 13.14
CA SER A 130 -11.47 -15.40 13.87
C SER A 130 -11.17 -13.93 13.58
N PHE A 131 -11.36 -13.48 12.33
CA PHE A 131 -11.21 -12.08 11.97
C PHE A 131 -12.29 -11.20 12.63
N MET A 132 -13.54 -11.66 12.58
CA MET A 132 -14.66 -10.95 13.18
C MET A 132 -14.55 -10.86 14.70
N GLU A 133 -14.05 -11.91 15.35
CA GLU A 133 -13.78 -11.89 16.80
C GLU A 133 -12.75 -10.82 17.16
N LEU A 134 -11.63 -10.73 16.42
CA LEU A 134 -10.61 -9.70 16.64
C LEU A 134 -11.17 -8.28 16.42
N LEU A 135 -11.92 -8.07 15.33
CA LEU A 135 -12.53 -6.77 15.03
C LEU A 135 -13.54 -6.36 16.12
N ASN A 136 -14.43 -7.27 16.50
CA ASN A 136 -15.46 -7.02 17.52
C ASN A 136 -14.82 -6.78 18.90
N ALA A 137 -13.80 -7.55 19.26
CA ALA A 137 -13.07 -7.37 20.51
C ALA A 137 -12.36 -6.02 20.56
N ASN A 138 -11.77 -5.58 19.44
CA ASN A 138 -11.11 -4.28 19.33
C ASN A 138 -12.11 -3.11 19.50
N ILE A 139 -13.30 -3.22 18.89
CA ILE A 139 -14.36 -2.21 18.99
C ILE A 139 -14.98 -2.16 20.39
N ASN A 140 -15.33 -3.33 20.95
CA ASN A 140 -16.12 -3.40 22.18
C ASN A 140 -15.31 -3.15 23.44
N ASN A 141 -14.03 -3.57 23.47
CA ASN A 141 -13.23 -3.51 24.69
C ASN A 141 -12.52 -2.16 24.88
N ASN A 142 -12.59 -1.23 23.91
CA ASN A 142 -11.79 0.00 23.88
C ASN A 142 -10.31 -0.26 24.24
N ASN A 143 -9.80 -1.46 23.92
CA ASN A 143 -8.44 -1.85 24.24
C ASN A 143 -7.60 -1.70 22.97
N PRO A 144 -6.93 -0.55 22.78
CA PRO A 144 -6.14 -0.29 21.58
C PRO A 144 -4.94 -1.24 21.45
N ASP A 145 -4.62 -2.00 22.51
CA ASP A 145 -3.51 -2.94 22.52
C ASP A 145 -3.89 -4.34 22.01
N LEU A 146 -5.16 -4.62 21.67
CA LEU A 146 -5.57 -5.98 21.27
C LEU A 146 -4.91 -6.46 19.96
N LEU A 147 -4.61 -5.53 19.05
CA LEU A 147 -3.90 -5.82 17.79
C LEU A 147 -2.37 -5.63 17.91
N ARG A 148 -1.91 -5.07 19.03
CA ARG A 148 -0.48 -4.91 19.30
C ARG A 148 0.15 -6.26 19.57
N GLN A 149 1.28 -6.49 18.95
CA GLN A 149 1.98 -7.77 19.01
C GLN A 149 3.48 -7.56 18.80
N PRO A 150 4.32 -8.50 19.27
CA PRO A 150 5.72 -8.55 18.87
C PRO A 150 5.84 -8.59 17.34
N PHE A 151 6.80 -7.86 16.81
CA PHE A 151 7.16 -7.89 15.40
C PHE A 151 8.56 -8.45 15.24
N ILE A 152 8.66 -9.52 14.48
CA ILE A 152 9.93 -10.15 14.09
C ILE A 152 9.90 -10.27 12.57
N ILE A 153 10.98 -9.86 11.92
CA ILE A 153 11.20 -10.18 10.51
C ILE A 153 11.67 -11.64 10.46
N PRO A 154 11.02 -12.51 9.68
CA PRO A 154 11.45 -13.89 9.53
C PRO A 154 12.91 -14.02 9.10
N GLU A 155 13.61 -15.05 9.58
CA GLU A 155 15.04 -15.26 9.28
C GLU A 155 15.31 -15.47 7.78
N ASP A 156 14.31 -15.98 7.06
CA ASP A 156 14.34 -16.23 5.64
C ASP A 156 13.92 -15.03 4.78
N CYS A 157 13.64 -13.86 5.39
CA CYS A 157 13.27 -12.63 4.71
C CYS A 157 14.45 -11.68 4.46
N PHE A 158 14.49 -11.08 3.27
CA PHE A 158 15.41 -10.00 2.94
C PHE A 158 14.82 -8.64 3.35
N ASP A 159 15.44 -7.99 4.34
CA ASP A 159 14.96 -6.76 5.00
C ASP A 159 15.75 -5.48 4.65
N ARG A 160 16.77 -5.62 3.79
CA ARG A 160 17.63 -4.52 3.32
C ARG A 160 18.41 -3.84 4.45
N GLY A 161 18.55 -4.49 5.60
CA GLY A 161 19.31 -3.98 6.75
C GLY A 161 18.72 -2.72 7.39
N GLN A 162 17.43 -2.43 7.20
CA GLN A 162 16.77 -1.34 7.90
C GLN A 162 16.33 -1.77 9.29
N GLU A 163 16.61 -0.93 10.30
CA GLU A 163 16.10 -1.17 11.66
C GLU A 163 14.57 -1.08 11.68
N SER A 164 13.91 -2.19 12.00
CA SER A 164 12.46 -2.24 12.18
C SER A 164 12.08 -2.23 13.67
N PRO A 165 10.99 -1.57 14.07
CA PRO A 165 10.48 -1.68 15.44
C PRO A 165 10.11 -3.12 15.80
N ASN A 166 10.41 -3.56 17.02
CA ASN A 166 10.14 -4.91 17.50
C ASN A 166 8.70 -5.14 17.98
N ILE A 167 7.82 -4.14 17.85
CA ILE A 167 6.39 -4.20 18.18
C ILE A 167 5.64 -3.50 17.05
N CYS A 168 4.59 -4.14 16.53
CA CYS A 168 3.65 -3.48 15.63
C CYS A 168 2.33 -3.20 16.35
N LEU A 169 1.61 -2.17 15.87
CA LEU A 169 0.34 -1.71 16.41
C LEU A 169 -0.86 -2.47 15.86
N ALA A 170 -0.73 -2.94 14.63
CA ALA A 170 -1.70 -3.82 13.98
C ALA A 170 -1.03 -4.51 12.79
N ARG A 171 -1.59 -5.64 12.39
CA ARG A 171 -1.20 -6.37 11.19
C ARG A 171 -2.47 -6.80 10.45
N TYR A 172 -2.45 -6.76 9.13
CA TYR A 172 -3.58 -7.12 8.28
C TYR A 172 -3.09 -8.00 7.12
N LEU A 173 -3.96 -8.90 6.66
CA LEU A 173 -3.73 -9.56 5.39
C LEU A 173 -3.78 -8.53 4.25
N ALA A 174 -2.93 -8.73 3.26
CA ALA A 174 -2.81 -7.87 2.10
C ALA A 174 -2.44 -8.69 0.86
N GLU A 175 -2.58 -8.06 -0.30
CA GLU A 175 -2.09 -8.55 -1.57
C GLU A 175 -1.15 -7.52 -2.18
N GLY A 176 -0.03 -8.00 -2.70
CA GLY A 176 0.96 -7.21 -3.41
C GLY A 176 0.92 -7.54 -4.90
N ARG A 177 0.92 -6.53 -5.77
CA ARG A 177 1.06 -6.75 -7.20
C ARG A 177 2.52 -7.00 -7.55
N ILE A 178 2.77 -8.06 -8.30
CA ILE A 178 4.08 -8.40 -8.85
C ILE A 178 3.94 -8.65 -10.35
N ALA A 179 5.03 -8.51 -11.08
CA ALA A 179 5.12 -8.85 -12.49
C ALA A 179 6.58 -9.11 -12.88
N GLY A 180 6.78 -9.78 -14.02
CA GLY A 180 8.07 -9.80 -14.70
C GLY A 180 8.42 -8.44 -15.31
N HIS A 181 9.65 -8.35 -15.84
CA HIS A 181 10.16 -7.14 -16.51
C HIS A 181 9.21 -6.68 -17.63
N LEU A 182 9.02 -5.36 -17.76
CA LEU A 182 8.04 -4.71 -18.65
C LEU A 182 6.58 -5.10 -18.34
N TYR A 183 6.26 -5.25 -17.06
CA TYR A 183 4.93 -5.61 -16.58
C TYR A 183 4.37 -6.90 -17.22
N ASN A 184 5.26 -7.86 -17.46
CA ASN A 184 4.89 -9.13 -18.08
C ASN A 184 4.27 -10.08 -17.04
N ASP A 185 3.15 -10.71 -17.39
CA ASP A 185 2.43 -11.68 -16.56
C ASP A 185 2.15 -11.18 -15.11
N PRO A 186 1.38 -10.07 -14.96
CA PRO A 186 1.12 -9.50 -13.66
C PRO A 186 0.20 -10.40 -12.82
N SER A 187 0.55 -10.57 -11.56
CA SER A 187 -0.19 -11.37 -10.60
C SER A 187 -0.24 -10.70 -9.22
N LEU A 188 -1.01 -11.29 -8.31
CA LEU A 188 -1.09 -10.86 -6.91
C LEU A 188 -0.40 -11.92 -6.06
N CYS A 189 0.44 -11.47 -5.14
CA CYS A 189 1.08 -12.30 -4.14
C CYS A 189 0.56 -11.98 -2.75
N LYS A 190 0.55 -12.97 -1.86
CA LYS A 190 0.17 -12.78 -0.46
C LYS A 190 1.16 -11.87 0.27
N CYS A 191 0.62 -10.92 1.01
CA CYS A 191 1.39 -9.98 1.81
C CYS A 191 0.79 -9.82 3.21
N HIS A 192 1.60 -9.37 4.17
CA HIS A 192 1.09 -8.75 5.39
C HIS A 192 1.40 -7.26 5.40
N PHE A 193 0.39 -6.44 5.71
CA PHE A 193 0.57 -5.03 6.03
C PHE A 193 0.79 -4.89 7.54
N VAL A 194 1.82 -4.17 7.95
CA VAL A 194 2.26 -4.08 9.36
C VAL A 194 2.33 -2.62 9.78
N LYS A 195 1.41 -2.16 10.63
CA LYS A 195 1.40 -0.80 11.17
C LYS A 195 2.38 -0.66 12.32
N PHE A 196 3.33 0.27 12.26
CA PHE A 196 4.19 0.61 13.41
C PHE A 196 3.79 1.93 14.08
N SER A 197 3.31 2.88 13.30
CA SER A 197 2.73 4.15 13.78
C SER A 197 1.69 4.63 12.76
N ASP A 198 1.15 5.83 12.95
CA ASP A 198 0.23 6.41 11.96
C ASP A 198 0.95 6.87 10.69
N VAL A 199 2.28 6.94 10.70
CA VAL A 199 3.11 7.47 9.61
C VAL A 199 4.22 6.50 9.17
N VAL A 200 4.30 5.32 9.77
CA VAL A 200 5.27 4.28 9.44
C VAL A 200 4.58 2.92 9.43
N PHE A 201 4.77 2.18 8.34
CA PHE A 201 4.31 0.81 8.20
C PHE A 201 5.32 -0.02 7.41
N GLY A 202 5.18 -1.34 7.44
CA GLY A 202 5.91 -2.28 6.62
C GLY A 202 4.98 -3.16 5.78
N VAL A 203 5.52 -3.71 4.70
CA VAL A 203 4.87 -4.73 3.88
C VAL A 203 5.78 -5.95 3.84
N MET A 204 5.25 -7.08 4.32
CA MET A 204 5.90 -8.39 4.23
C MET A 204 5.40 -9.08 2.96
N TRP A 205 6.27 -9.22 1.96
CA TRP A 205 5.98 -9.87 0.69
C TRP A 205 6.27 -11.36 0.85
N LEU A 206 5.26 -12.15 1.20
CA LEU A 206 5.46 -13.53 1.64
C LEU A 206 6.02 -14.40 0.50
N GLU A 207 5.50 -14.28 -0.71
CA GLU A 207 6.00 -15.08 -1.84
C GLU A 207 7.37 -14.63 -2.36
N LEU A 208 7.83 -13.44 -1.96
CA LEU A 208 9.14 -12.90 -2.34
C LEU A 208 10.18 -13.02 -1.22
N ASN A 209 9.80 -13.53 -0.05
CA ASN A 209 10.63 -13.53 1.16
C ASN A 209 11.32 -12.17 1.38
N SER A 210 10.55 -11.09 1.31
CA SER A 210 11.09 -9.73 1.36
C SER A 210 10.26 -8.86 2.29
N PHE A 211 10.93 -7.94 2.98
CA PHE A 211 10.29 -6.92 3.79
C PHE A 211 10.64 -5.51 3.28
N SER A 212 9.63 -4.64 3.19
CA SER A 212 9.77 -3.25 2.78
C SER A 212 9.17 -2.33 3.83
N MET A 213 9.94 -1.34 4.27
CA MET A 213 9.47 -0.27 5.16
C MET A 213 9.00 0.94 4.35
N PHE A 214 7.97 1.61 4.86
CA PHE A 214 7.35 2.78 4.26
C PHE A 214 7.20 3.90 5.29
N TYR A 215 7.55 5.11 4.85
CA TYR A 215 7.56 6.32 5.68
C TYR A 215 6.69 7.39 5.01
N ASN A 216 5.79 8.01 5.78
CA ASN A 216 4.94 9.07 5.27
C ASN A 216 5.79 10.25 4.81
N VAL A 217 5.45 10.81 3.65
CA VAL A 217 6.05 12.05 3.17
C VAL A 217 5.41 13.19 3.97
N ALA A 218 6.16 13.72 4.94
CA ALA A 218 5.67 14.70 5.92
C ALA A 218 5.39 16.10 5.34
N GLU A 219 5.70 16.34 4.06
CA GLU A 219 5.50 17.64 3.43
C GLU A 219 4.02 17.93 3.14
N GLU A 220 3.58 19.13 3.51
CA GLU A 220 2.28 19.64 3.09
C GLU A 220 2.36 20.12 1.64
N PHE A 221 1.81 19.35 0.72
CA PHE A 221 1.71 19.76 -0.68
C PHE A 221 0.61 20.83 -0.87
N PRO A 222 0.88 21.92 -1.61
CA PRO A 222 -0.15 22.89 -1.98
C PRO A 222 -1.28 22.19 -2.72
N ARG A 223 -2.48 22.18 -2.13
CA ARG A 223 -3.64 21.45 -2.68
C ARG A 223 -4.33 22.33 -3.72
N CYS A 224 -4.25 21.96 -5.00
CA CYS A 224 -5.18 22.50 -5.99
C CYS A 224 -6.50 21.73 -5.85
N LEU A 225 -7.50 22.37 -5.26
CA LEU A 225 -8.89 21.88 -5.32
C LEU A 225 -9.31 21.87 -6.79
N VAL A 226 -9.27 20.70 -7.43
CA VAL A 226 -9.98 20.52 -8.69
C VAL A 226 -11.46 20.50 -8.32
N GLN A 227 -12.11 21.66 -8.40
CA GLN A 227 -13.55 21.75 -8.28
C GLN A 227 -14.14 20.92 -9.41
N SER A 228 -14.80 19.81 -9.05
CA SER A 228 -15.67 19.08 -9.97
C SER A 228 -16.72 20.05 -10.50
N SER A 229 -16.66 20.34 -11.79
CA SER A 229 -17.66 21.13 -12.53
C SER A 229 -18.65 20.21 -13.21
#